data_AF-A0A8J3HLP7-F1
#
_entry.id   AF-A0A8J3HLP7-F1
#
_cell.length_a   1.000
_cell.length_b   1.000
_cell.length_c   1.000
_cell.angle_alpha   90.00
_cell.angle_beta   90.00
_cell.angle_gamma   90.00
#
_symmetry.space_group_name_H-M   'P 1'
#
loop_
_entity.id
_entity.type
_entity.pdbx_description
1 polymer ?
#
loop_
_entity_poly.entity_id
_entity_poly.type
_entity_poly.pdbx_seq_one_letter_code
_entity_poly.pdbx_strand_id
1 'polypeptide(L)'
;MTTPNTATTGQPQAQRHLSHDQMRHLIAAGQAAPMSADERHRMYVRYDGTWWIADRDGYTQITNPAHNIKLDTWHRRLTDGALWS
;
A
#
# COMPACT_ATOMS: atom_id res chain seq x y z
N MET A 1 32.60 -17.22 14.94
CA MET A 1 31.71 -18.24 14.34
C MET A 1 30.78 -18.66 15.46
N THR A 2 29.46 -18.48 15.48
CA THR A 2 28.43 -18.39 14.42
C THR A 2 27.16 -17.75 15.01
N THR A 3 26.53 -16.84 14.22
CA THR A 3 25.12 -16.39 14.17
C THR A 3 24.43 -15.76 15.41
N PRO A 4 23.93 -14.51 15.31
CA PRO A 4 22.73 -14.11 16.01
C PRO A 4 21.48 -14.60 15.26
N ASN A 5 20.59 -15.26 16.00
CA ASN A 5 19.29 -15.76 15.56
C ASN A 5 18.44 -14.64 14.94
N THR A 6 18.05 -14.83 13.67
CA THR A 6 16.89 -14.20 13.03
C THR A 6 15.61 -14.69 13.69
N ALA A 7 15.16 -13.99 14.73
CA ALA A 7 13.78 -14.05 15.17
C ALA A 7 13.04 -12.84 14.60
N THR A 8 12.70 -12.90 13.31
CA THR A 8 11.69 -12.01 12.73
C THR A 8 10.34 -12.52 13.23
N THR A 9 10.02 -12.18 14.48
CA THR A 9 8.71 -12.43 15.09
C THR A 9 7.68 -11.71 14.24
N GLY A 10 6.87 -12.48 13.50
CA GLY A 10 5.66 -11.99 12.87
C GLY A 10 4.71 -11.48 13.94
N GLN A 11 4.84 -10.20 14.28
CA GLN A 11 3.81 -9.50 15.03
C GLN A 11 2.56 -9.46 14.13
N PRO A 12 1.36 -9.77 14.65
CA PRO A 12 0.13 -9.47 13.94
C PRO A 12 0.17 -7.96 13.68
N GLN A 13 0.40 -7.56 12.42
CA GLN A 13 0.65 -6.16 12.08
C GLN A 13 -0.62 -5.38 12.42
N ALA A 14 -0.59 -4.71 13.58
CA ALA A 14 -1.53 -3.66 13.91
C ALA A 14 -1.54 -2.71 12.71
N GLN A 15 -2.75 -2.30 12.32
CA GLN A 15 -2.96 -1.45 11.16
C GLN A 15 -1.91 -0.33 11.13
N ARG A 16 -1.02 -0.39 10.14
CA ARG A 16 0.12 0.53 10.10
C ARG A 16 -0.35 1.89 9.61
N HIS A 17 0.23 2.95 10.16
CA HIS A 17 -0.02 4.33 9.76
C HIS A 17 1.31 5.00 9.38
N LEU A 18 1.30 5.80 8.32
CA LEU A 18 2.43 6.58 7.83
C LEU A 18 1.98 8.03 7.63
N SER A 19 2.82 8.99 7.98
CA SER A 19 2.51 10.40 7.71
C SER A 19 2.53 10.70 6.21
N HIS A 20 1.91 11.83 5.84
CA HIS A 20 1.98 12.35 4.47
C HIS A 20 3.43 12.50 3.98
N ASP A 21 4.31 13.08 4.80
CA ASP A 21 5.72 13.26 4.43
C ASP A 21 6.44 11.93 4.22
N GLN A 22 6.20 10.93 5.08
CA GLN A 22 6.78 9.60 4.91
C GLN A 22 6.33 8.97 3.60
N MET A 23 5.03 8.99 3.30
CA MET A 23 4.52 8.42 2.05
C MET A 23 5.03 9.20 0.82
N ARG A 24 5.11 10.53 0.89
CA ARG A 24 5.69 11.35 -0.20
C ARG A 24 7.15 11.00 -0.46
N HIS A 25 7.95 10.77 0.58
CA HIS A 25 9.33 10.31 0.41
C HIS A 25 9.39 8.92 -0.24
N LEU A 26 8.53 7.99 0.17
CA LEU A 26 8.46 6.65 -0.44
C LEU A 26 8.05 6.71 -1.92
N ILE A 27 7.09 7.57 -2.26
CA ILE A 27 6.66 7.80 -3.65
C ILE A 27 7.80 8.42 -4.46
N ALA A 28 8.45 9.46 -3.93
CA ALA A 28 9.58 10.12 -4.60
C ALA A 28 10.78 9.19 -4.81
N ALA A 29 10.99 8.24 -3.89
CA ALA A 29 12.01 7.20 -4.01
C ALA A 29 11.60 6.03 -4.93
N GLY A 30 10.41 6.05 -5.53
CA GLY A 30 9.90 4.99 -6.40
C GLY A 30 9.51 3.69 -5.66
N GLN A 31 9.39 3.74 -4.32
CA GLN A 31 9.06 2.59 -3.48
C GLN A 31 7.55 2.41 -3.28
N ALA A 32 6.79 3.49 -3.45
CA ALA A 32 5.34 3.50 -3.34
C ALA A 32 4.72 4.04 -4.64
N ALA A 33 3.65 3.39 -5.09
CA ALA A 33 2.99 3.74 -6.34
C ALA A 33 1.60 4.35 -6.05
N PRO A 34 1.40 5.66 -6.30
CA PRO A 34 0.10 6.29 -6.20
C PRO A 34 -0.81 5.82 -7.35
N MET A 35 -2.04 5.42 -7.03
CA MET A 35 -2.96 4.83 -8.01
C MET A 35 -4.18 5.72 -8.30
N SER A 36 -4.37 6.82 -7.58
CA SER A 36 -5.45 7.79 -7.81
C SER A 36 -4.88 9.08 -8.38
N ALA A 37 -5.50 9.61 -9.44
CA ALA A 37 -5.03 10.78 -10.17
C ALA A 37 -5.36 12.13 -9.51
N ASP A 38 -6.22 12.14 -8.49
CA ASP A 38 -6.68 13.35 -7.81
C ASP A 38 -6.50 13.23 -6.30
N GLU A 39 -5.73 14.14 -5.70
CA GLU A 39 -5.48 14.24 -4.25
C GLU A 39 -6.74 14.58 -3.44
N ARG A 40 -7.82 15.07 -4.09
CA ARG A 40 -9.06 15.46 -3.41
C ARG A 40 -9.96 14.30 -3.02
N HIS A 41 -9.79 13.14 -3.64
CA HIS A 41 -10.58 11.94 -3.36
C HIS A 41 -9.65 10.84 -2.86
N ARG A 42 -10.06 10.16 -1.77
CA ARG A 42 -9.36 9.03 -1.12
C ARG A 42 -8.36 8.33 -2.04
N MET A 43 -7.08 8.58 -1.79
CA MET A 43 -5.99 8.13 -2.65
C MET A 43 -5.51 6.74 -2.22
N TYR A 44 -5.51 5.79 -3.15
CA TYR A 44 -4.93 4.47 -2.90
C TYR A 44 -3.47 4.43 -3.30
N VAL A 45 -2.64 3.82 -2.45
CA VAL A 45 -1.20 3.65 -2.68
C VAL A 45 -0.80 2.20 -2.49
N ARG A 46 0.01 1.69 -3.41
CA ARG A 46 0.66 0.39 -3.30
C ARG A 46 2.06 0.59 -2.73
N TYR A 47 2.34 0.01 -1.57
CA TYR A 47 3.66 0.06 -0.92
C TYR A 47 3.91 -1.29 -0.24
N ASP A 48 5.15 -1.78 -0.23
CA ASP A 48 5.61 -3.00 0.46
C ASP A 48 4.82 -4.30 0.26
N GLY A 49 4.02 -4.38 -0.80
CA GLY A 49 3.12 -5.52 -1.02
C GLY A 49 1.79 -5.41 -0.27
N THR A 50 1.49 -4.26 0.37
CA THR A 50 0.18 -3.94 0.95
C THR A 50 -0.48 -2.69 0.34
N TRP A 51 -1.79 -2.54 0.57
CA TRP A 51 -2.56 -1.39 0.09
C TRP A 51 -2.72 -0.38 1.21
N TRP A 52 -2.64 0.89 0.86
CA TRP A 52 -2.75 2.02 1.76
C TRP A 52 -3.79 2.98 1.23
N ILE A 53 -4.50 3.65 2.13
CA ILE A 53 -5.46 4.70 1.80
C ILE A 53 -5.05 5.99 2.48
N ALA A 54 -5.05 7.08 1.71
CA ALA A 54 -4.89 8.41 2.27
C ALA A 54 -6.12 8.81 3.08
N ASP A 55 -5.88 9.35 4.26
CA ASP A 55 -6.84 10.02 5.12
C ASP A 55 -6.35 11.46 5.42
N ARG A 56 -7.02 12.16 6.33
CA ARG A 56 -6.69 13.55 6.65
C ARG A 56 -5.30 13.70 7.27
N ASP A 57 -4.86 12.69 8.03
CA ASP A 57 -3.69 12.78 8.90
C ASP A 57 -2.49 12.00 8.34
N GLY A 58 -2.73 11.09 7.40
CA GLY A 58 -1.68 10.35 6.72
C GLY A 58 -2.23 9.25 5.83
N TYR A 59 -1.53 8.13 5.84
CA TYR A 59 -1.85 6.93 5.11
C TYR A 59 -2.02 5.78 6.07
N THR A 60 -3.12 5.09 5.94
CA THR A 60 -3.43 3.94 6.77
C THR A 60 -3.47 2.68 5.92
N GLN A 61 -2.84 1.62 6.40
CA GLN A 61 -2.82 0.32 5.75
C GLN A 61 -4.24 -0.28 5.72
N ILE A 62 -4.60 -0.88 4.59
CA ILE A 62 -5.85 -1.62 4.40
C ILE A 62 -5.58 -3.09 4.76
N THR A 63 -6.06 -3.51 5.93
CA THR A 63 -5.84 -4.88 6.44
C THR A 63 -7.00 -5.83 6.09
N ASN A 64 -8.14 -5.32 5.61
CA ASN A 64 -9.28 -6.14 5.25
C ASN A 64 -9.02 -6.93 3.95
N PRO A 65 -9.02 -8.28 3.98
CA PRO A 65 -8.73 -9.11 2.81
C PRO A 65 -9.69 -8.88 1.63
N ALA A 66 -10.99 -8.69 1.90
CA ALA A 66 -11.97 -8.49 0.85
C ALA A 66 -11.77 -7.15 0.10
N HIS A 67 -11.24 -6.14 0.79
CA HIS A 67 -10.88 -4.86 0.15
C HIS A 67 -9.61 -5.01 -0.68
N ASN A 68 -8.60 -5.71 -0.16
CA ASN A 68 -7.35 -5.97 -0.89
C ASN A 68 -7.59 -6.75 -2.19
N ILE A 69 -8.43 -7.79 -2.16
CA ILE A 69 -8.80 -8.56 -3.38
C ILE A 69 -9.42 -7.65 -4.45
N LYS A 70 -10.29 -6.72 -4.05
CA LYS A 70 -10.91 -5.76 -4.98
C LYS A 70 -9.87 -4.81 -5.58
N LEU A 71 -8.98 -4.27 -4.75
CA LEU A 71 -7.92 -3.37 -5.19
C LEU A 71 -6.90 -4.07 -6.10
N ASP A 72 -6.55 -5.32 -5.81
CA ASP A 72 -5.69 -6.14 -6.66
C ASP A 72 -6.35 -6.42 -8.02
N THR A 73 -7.65 -6.73 -8.03
CA THR A 73 -8.41 -6.92 -9.26
C THR A 73 -8.47 -5.64 -10.09
N TRP A 74 -8.71 -4.51 -9.43
CA TRP A 74 -8.73 -3.20 -10.07
C TRP A 74 -7.36 -2.82 -10.63
N HIS A 75 -6.29 -2.99 -9.86
CA HIS A 75 -4.92 -2.74 -10.29
C HIS A 75 -4.56 -3.61 -11.50
N ARG A 76 -4.90 -4.90 -11.48
CA ARG A 76 -4.70 -5.80 -12.62
C ARG A 76 -5.41 -5.32 -13.88
N ARG A 77 -6.67 -4.88 -13.76
CA ARG A 77 -7.46 -4.35 -14.89
C ARG A 77 -6.87 -3.07 -15.48
N LEU A 78 -6.26 -2.22 -14.65
CA LEU A 78 -5.59 -1.01 -15.14
C LEU A 78 -4.27 -1.33 -15.83
N THR A 79 -3.50 -2.28 -15.31
CA THR A 79 -2.17 -2.65 -15.83
C THR A 79 -2.25 -3.50 -17.09
N ASP A 80 -3.14 -4.49 -17.12
CA ASP A 80 -3.27 -5.42 -18.24
C ASP A 80 -4.11 -4.85 -19.40
N GLY A 81 -4.62 -3.62 -19.25
CA GLY A 81 -5.66 -3.05 -20.09
C GLY A 81 -7.01 -3.68 -19.80
N ALA A 82 -8.08 -2.93 -20.03
CA ALA A 82 -9.43 -3.46 -19.87
C ALA A 82 -9.62 -4.67 -20.81
N LEU A 83 -9.58 -5.88 -20.25
CA LEU A 83 -10.15 -7.09 -20.86
C LEU A 83 -11.68 -6.92 -20.90
N TRP A 84 -12.15 -6.01 -21.75
CA TRP A 84 -13.49 -6.06 -22.29
C TRP A 84 -13.35 -6.79 -23.62
N SER A 85 -13.59 -8.11 -23.61
CA SER A 85 -13.96 -8.85 -24.81
C SER A 85 -15.47 -8.74 -25.01
#